data_AF-A0A956TMJ8-F1
#
_entry.id   AF-A0A956TMJ8-F1
#
_cell.length_a   1.000
_cell.length_b   1.000
_cell.length_c   1.000
_cell.angle_alpha   90.00
_cell.angle_beta   90.00
_cell.angle_gamma   90.00
#
_symmetry.space_group_name_H-M   'P 1'
#
loop_
_entity.id
_entity.type
_entity.pdbx_description
1 polymer ?
#
loop_
_entity_poly.entity_id
_entity_poly.type
_entity_poly.pdbx_seq_one_letter_code
_entity_poly.pdbx_strand_id
1 'polypeptide(L)'
;EGSHGSFRSARCGSPDGYDEFALSQPEFPVLFIDLFDTPGRELRVIARAVQNVENNLSISNMDFEEFAESADADGIYRQPPPL
;
A
#
# COMPACT_ATOMS: atom_id res chain seq x y z
N GLU A 1 20.24 5.22 13.97
CA GLU A 1 20.42 4.41 12.73
C GLU A 1 19.50 3.21 12.82
N GLY A 2 18.76 2.92 11.75
CA GLY A 2 17.75 1.84 11.70
C GLY A 2 16.31 2.36 11.85
N SER A 3 15.81 3.09 10.86
CA SER A 3 14.37 3.37 10.74
C SER A 3 13.69 2.10 10.22
N HIS A 4 13.28 1.22 11.13
CA HIS A 4 12.43 0.08 10.78
C HIS A 4 11.05 0.65 10.44
N GLY A 5 10.75 0.78 9.14
CA GLY A 5 9.46 1.25 8.64
C GLY A 5 8.34 0.34 9.16
N SER A 6 7.59 0.83 10.15
CA SER A 6 6.43 0.15 10.69
C SER A 6 5.19 0.68 9.97
N PHE A 7 4.67 -0.10 9.02
CA PHE A 7 3.40 0.17 8.36
C PHE A 7 2.28 -0.49 9.16
N ARG A 8 1.16 0.22 9.33
CA ARG A 8 -0.08 -0.36 9.83
C ARG A 8 -1.06 -0.36 8.68
N SER A 9 -1.63 -1.51 8.33
CA SER A 9 -2.79 -1.52 7.44
C SER A 9 -3.89 -0.71 8.13
N ALA A 10 -4.20 0.47 7.62
CA ALA A 10 -5.30 1.25 8.13
C ALA A 10 -6.58 0.58 7.63
N ARG A 11 -7.34 -0.05 8.54
CA ARG A 11 -8.76 -0.25 8.29
C ARG A 11 -9.38 1.13 8.28
N CYS A 12 -9.64 1.65 7.08
CA CYS A 12 -10.27 2.95 6.90
C CYS A 12 -11.61 2.94 7.62
N GLY A 13 -11.71 3.75 8.68
CA GLY A 13 -12.87 3.84 9.53
C GLY A 13 -13.92 4.76 8.91
N SER A 14 -14.97 4.17 8.36
CA SER A 14 -16.27 4.81 8.20
C SER A 14 -17.27 4.09 9.12
N PRO A 15 -18.26 4.78 9.72
CA PRO A 15 -19.16 4.19 10.73
C PRO A 15 -19.98 2.99 10.19
N ASP A 16 -20.03 2.84 8.87
CA ASP A 16 -20.77 1.81 8.14
C ASP A 16 -19.83 0.83 7.42
N GLY A 17 -18.74 0.45 8.09
CA GLY A 17 -18.21 -0.93 8.05
C GLY A 17 -17.27 -1.36 6.92
N TYR A 18 -17.30 -0.78 5.70
CA TYR A 18 -16.48 -1.31 4.60
C TYR A 18 -15.98 -0.26 3.60
N ASP A 19 -14.76 -0.46 3.10
CA ASP A 19 -14.18 0.30 1.99
C ASP A 19 -14.86 -0.14 0.68
N GLU A 20 -15.82 0.65 0.21
CA GLU A 20 -16.60 0.38 -1.01
C GLU A 20 -15.70 0.19 -2.24
N PHE A 21 -14.59 0.93 -2.31
CA PHE A 21 -13.65 0.80 -3.40
C PHE A 21 -12.97 -0.57 -3.36
N ALA A 22 -12.44 -0.98 -2.21
CA ALA A 22 -11.83 -2.29 -2.02
C ALA A 22 -12.82 -3.44 -2.30
N LEU A 23 -14.11 -3.25 -1.99
CA LEU A 23 -15.17 -4.23 -2.28
C LEU A 23 -15.63 -4.23 -3.75
N SER A 24 -15.47 -3.10 -4.45
CA SER A 24 -15.86 -2.97 -5.86
C SER A 24 -14.81 -3.52 -6.84
N GLN A 25 -13.55 -3.62 -6.41
CA GLN A 25 -12.44 -4.07 -7.24
C GLN A 25 -12.27 -5.60 -7.15
N PRO A 26 -12.17 -6.34 -8.27
CA PRO A 26 -12.04 -7.81 -8.26
C PRO A 26 -10.81 -8.35 -7.50
N GLU A 27 -9.80 -7.51 -7.32
CA GLU A 27 -8.51 -7.84 -6.70
C GLU A 27 -8.41 -7.54 -5.20
N PHE A 28 -9.41 -6.86 -4.62
CA PHE A 28 -9.46 -6.44 -3.21
C PHE A 28 -8.18 -5.71 -2.74
N PRO A 29 -7.93 -4.48 -3.25
CA PRO A 29 -6.76 -3.71 -2.88
C PRO A 29 -6.77 -3.27 -1.41
N VAL A 30 -5.60 -3.27 -0.78
CA VAL A 30 -5.33 -2.84 0.60
C VAL A 30 -4.79 -1.42 0.59
N LEU A 31 -5.29 -0.56 1.48
CA LEU A 31 -4.82 0.81 1.65
C LEU A 31 -3.60 0.88 2.57
N PHE A 32 -2.52 1.46 2.06
CA PHE A 32 -1.31 1.83 2.79
C PHE A 32 -1.30 3.35 2.98
N ILE A 33 -0.86 3.78 4.17
CA ILE A 33 -0.72 5.19 4.53
C ILE A 33 0.71 5.41 4.98
N ASP A 34 1.38 6.39 4.38
CA ASP A 34 2.67 6.87 4.84
C ASP A 34 2.51 7.64 6.15
N LEU A 35 3.34 7.31 7.14
CA LEU A 35 3.36 7.91 8.47
C LEU A 35 4.66 8.67 8.75
N PHE A 36 5.64 8.62 7.86
CA PHE A 36 7.00 9.09 8.11
C PHE A 36 7.40 10.25 7.19
N ASP A 37 7.55 9.98 5.90
CA ASP A 37 8.17 10.95 4.98
C ASP A 37 7.16 11.99 4.50
N THR A 38 6.00 11.54 4.06
CA THR A 38 4.84 12.38 3.71
C THR A 38 3.59 11.87 4.45
N PRO A 39 3.40 12.24 5.73
CA PRO A 39 2.27 11.77 6.52
C PRO A 39 0.93 12.00 5.84
N GLY A 40 0.16 10.94 5.65
CA GLY A 40 -1.15 10.96 4.98
C GLY A 40 -1.10 10.71 3.47
N ARG A 41 0.08 10.48 2.87
CA ARG A 41 0.15 9.95 1.50
C ARG A 41 -0.43 8.54 1.46
N GLU A 42 -1.25 8.27 0.47
CA GLU A 42 -1.96 7.00 0.32
C GLU A 42 -1.41 6.19 -0.86
N LEU A 43 -1.40 4.87 -0.71
CA LEU A 43 -1.10 3.92 -1.77
C LEU A 43 -2.04 2.71 -1.65
N ARG A 44 -2.68 2.31 -2.74
CA ARG A 44 -3.49 1.07 -2.76
C ARG A 44 -2.67 -0.06 -3.36
N VAL A 45 -2.65 -1.22 -2.73
CA VAL A 45 -1.83 -2.37 -3.15
C VAL A 45 -2.70 -3.62 -3.20
N ILE A 46 -2.66 -4.36 -4.30
CA ILE A 46 -3.40 -5.63 -4.37
C ILE A 46 -2.86 -6.64 -3.36
N ALA A 47 -3.74 -7.49 -2.83
CA ALA A 47 -3.37 -8.47 -1.81
C ALA A 47 -2.12 -9.30 -2.16
N ARG A 48 -1.95 -9.71 -3.43
CA ARG A 48 -0.78 -10.49 -3.88
C ARG A 48 0.55 -9.71 -3.92
N ALA A 49 0.50 -8.39 -3.96
CA ALA A 49 1.69 -7.52 -4.03
C ALA A 49 2.11 -6.96 -2.67
N VAL A 50 1.24 -7.06 -1.65
CA VAL A 50 1.47 -6.55 -0.28
C VAL A 50 2.82 -7.03 0.29
N GLN A 51 3.13 -8.33 0.15
CA GLN A 51 4.38 -8.88 0.70
C GLN A 51 5.62 -8.24 0.05
N ASN A 52 5.58 -7.96 -1.26
CA ASN A 52 6.69 -7.34 -1.96
C ASN A 52 6.94 -5.91 -1.44
N VAL A 53 5.87 -5.13 -1.27
CA VAL A 53 5.92 -3.76 -0.75
C VAL A 53 6.49 -3.74 0.67
N GLU A 54 5.91 -4.53 1.58
CA GLU A 54 6.37 -4.61 2.98
C GLU A 54 7.85 -5.00 3.10
N ASN A 55 8.29 -6.00 2.33
CA ASN A 55 9.68 -6.44 2.36
C ASN A 55 10.63 -5.33 1.93
N ASN A 56 10.35 -4.65 0.81
CA ASN A 56 11.20 -3.58 0.28
C ASN A 56 11.30 -2.40 1.24
N LEU A 57 10.15 -1.98 1.82
CA LEU A 57 10.12 -0.88 2.76
C LEU A 57 10.84 -1.23 4.06
N SER A 58 10.72 -2.47 4.55
CA SER A 58 11.35 -2.91 5.80
C SER A 58 12.88 -2.91 5.77
N ILE A 59 13.46 -3.08 4.58
CA ILE A 59 14.92 -3.04 4.35
C ILE A 59 15.38 -1.74 3.68
N SER A 60 14.46 -0.79 3.47
CA SER A 60 14.71 0.46 2.74
C SER A 60 15.35 0.25 1.36
N ASN A 61 14.92 -0.78 0.63
CA ASN A 61 15.41 -1.03 -0.74
C ASN A 61 14.71 -0.15 -1.78
N MET A 62 13.47 0.25 -1.52
CA MET A 62 12.66 1.15 -2.32
C MET A 62 11.76 1.94 -1.37
N ASP A 63 11.58 3.22 -1.66
CA ASP A 63 10.82 4.13 -0.79
C ASP A 63 9.32 4.09 -1.08
N PHE A 64 8.51 4.57 -0.14
CA PHE A 64 7.05 4.59 -0.27
C PHE A 64 6.59 5.43 -1.48
N GLU A 65 7.25 6.56 -1.73
CA GLU A 65 6.96 7.45 -2.85
C GLU A 65 7.15 6.74 -4.19
N GLU A 66 8.22 5.96 -4.37
CA GLU A 66 8.48 5.23 -5.60
C GLU A 66 7.40 4.18 -5.89
N PHE A 67 6.89 3.51 -4.85
CA PHE A 67 5.75 2.59 -5.01
C PHE A 67 4.46 3.32 -5.39
N ALA A 68 4.22 4.49 -4.77
CA ALA A 68 3.04 5.30 -5.08
C ALA A 68 3.06 5.83 -6.52
N GLU A 69 4.23 6.21 -7.02
CA GLU A 69 4.43 6.65 -8.41
C GLU A 69 4.34 5.50 -9.42
N SER A 70 4.61 4.26 -8.97
CA SER A 70 4.50 3.03 -9.79
C SER A 70 3.09 2.44 -9.84
N ALA A 71 2.12 3.05 -9.17
CA ALA A 71 0.72 2.65 -9.25
C ALA A 71 0.15 2.88 -10.66
N ASP A 72 -0.85 2.09 -11.04
CA ASP A 72 -1.48 2.24 -12.35
C ASP A 72 -2.47 3.42 -12.42
N ALA A 73 -3.22 3.50 -13.53
CA ALA A 73 -4.20 4.56 -13.75
C ALA A 73 -5.35 4.58 -12.72
N ASP A 74 -5.61 3.47 -12.02
CA ASP A 74 -6.60 3.39 -10.94
C ASP A 74 -6.00 3.81 -9.59
N GLY A 75 -4.71 4.18 -9.56
CA GLY A 75 -3.95 4.45 -8.34
C GLY A 75 -3.67 3.19 -7.53
N ILE A 76 -3.69 2.02 -8.17
CA ILE A 76 -3.43 0.72 -7.52
C ILE A 76 -2.06 0.22 -7.96
N TYR A 77 -1.18 0.00 -6.99
CA TYR A 77 0.04 -0.75 -7.18
C TYR A 77 -0.29 -2.25 -7.27
N ARG A 78 -0.19 -2.76 -8.50
CA ARG A 78 -0.57 -4.14 -8.84
C ARG A 78 0.62 -5.08 -9.03
N GLN A 79 1.85 -4.57 -8.94
CA GLN A 79 2.97 -5.32 -9.47
C GLN A 79 3.53 -6.32 -8.45
N PRO A 80 3.96 -7.51 -8.88
CA PRO A 80 3.35 -8.34 -9.93
C PRO A 80 3.52 -9.86 -9.64
N PRO A 81 3.06 -10.76 -10.56
CA PRO A 81 3.49 -12.16 -10.61
C PRO A 81 4.98 -12.26 -11.01
N PRO A 82 5.78 -13.10 -10.32
CA PRO A 82 7.17 -13.38 -10.68
C PRO A 82 7.27 -14.38 -11.85
N LEU A 83 8.51 -14.59 -12.34
CA LEU A 83 8.87 -15.79 -13.12
C LEU A 83 8.45 -17.08 -12.40
#